data_AF-A0A8I1QVE9-F1
#
_entry.id   AF-A0A8I1QVE9-F1
#
_cell.length_a   1.000
_cell.length_b   1.000
_cell.length_c   1.000
_cell.angle_alpha   90.00
_cell.angle_beta   90.00
_cell.angle_gamma   90.00
#
_symmetry.space_group_name_H-M   'P 1'
#
loop_
_entity.id
_entity.type
_entity.pdbx_description
1 polymer ?
#
loop_
_entity_poly.entity_id
_entity_poly.type
_entity_poly.pdbx_seq_one_letter_code
_entity_poly.pdbx_strand_id
1 'polypeptide(L)'
;MKRNPFAPTDFGADSLEVRVSELLVATSDQTDAELDAAIGEVLRLLRERLQMDVVFVSEFVNGRRVFRQVAQAPGVGVIAEGESAWLEESWCQRVVDGRLRQYIADAKRDPAASPLLKDLPFPIGTHISTPLVLSSGEVYGTLCCFSFEAHGRPNPEDLAKLKLTARLAAQRLETRRQARPMPASVPDWTLKSR
;
A
#
# COMPACT_ATOMS: atom_id res chain seq x y z
N MET A 1 13.75 -18.54 -44.29
CA MET A 1 13.62 -18.64 -42.81
C MET A 1 12.21 -18.27 -42.41
N LYS A 2 11.41 -19.23 -41.95
CA LYS A 2 10.03 -19.00 -41.50
C LYS A 2 10.07 -18.36 -40.11
N ARG A 3 9.54 -17.14 -39.96
CA ARG A 3 9.32 -16.51 -38.64
C ARG A 3 8.33 -17.39 -37.88
N ASN A 4 8.71 -17.79 -36.65
CA ASN A 4 7.86 -18.55 -35.76
C ASN A 4 6.67 -17.67 -35.32
N PRO A 5 5.41 -18.03 -35.64
CA PRO A 5 4.22 -17.28 -35.22
C PRO A 5 3.90 -17.42 -33.72
N PHE A 6 4.68 -18.24 -32.99
CA PHE A 6 4.57 -18.45 -31.54
C PHE A 6 5.71 -17.81 -30.75
N ALA A 7 6.42 -16.83 -31.32
CA ALA A 7 7.30 -16.00 -30.50
C ALA A 7 6.44 -15.28 -29.45
N PRO A 8 6.73 -15.39 -28.14
CA PRO A 8 5.93 -14.74 -27.10
C PRO A 8 5.86 -13.25 -27.39
N THR A 9 4.67 -12.79 -27.75
CA THR A 9 4.36 -11.38 -27.97
C THR A 9 4.38 -10.68 -26.62
N ASP A 10 5.35 -9.78 -26.47
CA ASP A 10 5.34 -8.57 -25.64
C ASP A 10 4.30 -8.53 -24.49
N PHE A 11 4.72 -8.88 -23.27
CA PHE A 11 3.91 -8.77 -22.05
C PHE A 11 3.83 -7.31 -21.57
N GLY A 12 3.09 -6.47 -22.30
CA GLY A 12 2.62 -5.16 -21.84
C GLY A 12 1.58 -5.29 -20.73
N ALA A 13 1.43 -4.24 -19.92
CA ALA A 13 0.45 -3.92 -18.85
C ALA A 13 -0.40 -5.05 -18.21
N ASP A 14 -1.05 -5.92 -18.99
CA ASP A 14 -1.87 -7.07 -18.58
C ASP A 14 -1.13 -8.08 -17.68
N SER A 15 0.19 -8.22 -17.79
CA SER A 15 0.92 -9.20 -16.97
C SER A 15 0.90 -8.88 -15.47
N LEU A 16 0.90 -7.60 -15.08
CA LEU A 16 0.87 -7.24 -13.66
C LEU A 16 -0.55 -7.41 -13.10
N GLU A 17 -1.56 -6.92 -13.81
CA GLU A 17 -2.95 -6.99 -13.37
C GLU A 17 -3.42 -8.45 -13.24
N VAL A 18 -3.06 -9.30 -14.22
CA VAL A 18 -3.36 -10.74 -14.19
C VAL A 18 -2.67 -11.40 -13.00
N ARG A 19 -1.36 -11.19 -12.79
CA ARG A 19 -0.63 -11.81 -11.68
C ARG A 19 -1.12 -11.33 -10.31
N VAL A 20 -1.42 -10.04 -10.18
CA VAL A 20 -1.98 -9.48 -8.94
C VAL A 20 -3.36 -10.07 -8.69
N SER A 21 -4.18 -10.18 -9.73
CA SER A 21 -5.48 -10.84 -9.62
C SER A 21 -5.32 -12.31 -9.24
N GLU A 22 -4.46 -13.09 -9.89
CA GLU A 22 -4.22 -14.49 -9.53
C GLU A 22 -3.79 -14.66 -8.07
N LEU A 23 -2.82 -13.86 -7.61
CA LEU A 23 -2.33 -13.90 -6.23
C LEU A 23 -3.40 -13.51 -5.22
N LEU A 24 -4.24 -12.54 -5.56
CA LEU A 24 -5.30 -12.02 -4.71
C LEU A 24 -6.66 -12.64 -5.02
N VAL A 25 -6.81 -13.63 -5.89
CA VAL A 25 -8.11 -14.28 -6.21
C VAL A 25 -8.19 -15.71 -5.67
N ALA A 26 -7.09 -16.28 -5.16
CA ALA A 26 -7.08 -17.61 -4.55
C ALA A 26 -8.01 -17.74 -3.30
N THR A 27 -8.43 -18.98 -3.03
CA THR A 27 -9.73 -19.44 -2.50
C THR A 27 -9.97 -19.22 -0.98
N SER A 28 -11.21 -19.54 -0.55
CA SER A 28 -11.79 -19.25 0.78
C SER A 28 -11.13 -19.94 1.99
N ASP A 29 -10.08 -20.73 1.80
CA ASP A 29 -9.46 -21.54 2.87
C ASP A 29 -8.06 -21.03 3.26
N GLN A 30 -7.69 -19.82 2.83
CA GLN A 30 -6.39 -19.25 3.13
C GLN A 30 -6.28 -18.85 4.61
N THR A 31 -5.19 -19.27 5.23
CA THR A 31 -4.76 -18.80 6.55
C THR A 31 -4.30 -17.34 6.48
N ASP A 32 -4.32 -16.64 7.61
CA ASP A 32 -3.75 -15.29 7.76
C ASP A 32 -2.32 -15.19 7.21
N ALA A 33 -1.51 -16.23 7.41
CA ALA A 33 -0.12 -16.26 6.96
C ALA A 33 0.01 -16.37 5.44
N GLU A 34 -0.85 -17.16 4.78
CA GLU A 34 -0.87 -17.29 3.32
C GLU A 34 -1.37 -16.01 2.66
N LEU A 35 -2.37 -15.37 3.25
CA LEU A 35 -2.83 -14.07 2.81
C LEU A 35 -1.73 -13.02 2.98
N ASP A 36 -1.06 -13.02 4.13
CA ASP A 36 -0.01 -12.06 4.39
C ASP A 36 1.15 -12.23 3.38
N ALA A 37 1.52 -13.48 3.06
CA ALA A 37 2.49 -13.80 2.01
C ALA A 37 2.04 -13.37 0.61
N ALA A 38 0.77 -13.55 0.25
CA ALA A 38 0.23 -13.18 -1.05
C ALA A 38 0.26 -11.66 -1.27
N ILE A 39 -0.17 -10.88 -0.26
CA ILE A 39 -0.09 -9.41 -0.34
C ILE A 39 1.40 -9.00 -0.40
N GLY A 40 2.29 -9.62 0.38
CA GLY A 40 3.72 -9.31 0.35
C GLY A 40 4.36 -9.50 -1.03
N GLU A 41 4.02 -10.60 -1.71
CA GLU A 41 4.48 -10.86 -3.08
C GLU A 41 3.92 -9.82 -4.07
N VAL A 42 2.65 -9.44 -3.93
CA VAL A 42 2.05 -8.36 -4.73
C VAL A 42 2.80 -7.04 -4.52
N LEU A 43 3.15 -6.67 -3.29
CA LEU A 43 3.91 -5.45 -3.01
C LEU A 43 5.30 -5.51 -3.65
N ARG A 44 5.97 -6.67 -3.63
CA ARG A 44 7.26 -6.86 -4.28
C ARG A 44 7.17 -6.66 -5.80
N LEU A 45 6.15 -7.24 -6.45
CA LEU A 45 5.91 -7.07 -7.88
C LEU A 45 5.59 -5.63 -8.25
N LEU A 46 4.76 -4.98 -7.45
CA LEU A 46 4.39 -3.58 -7.63
C LEU A 46 5.62 -2.68 -7.50
N ARG A 47 6.48 -2.93 -6.51
CA ARG A 47 7.75 -2.21 -6.31
C ARG A 47 8.63 -2.28 -7.55
N GLU A 48 8.85 -3.49 -8.07
CA GLU A 48 9.70 -3.73 -9.24
C GLU A 48 9.13 -3.10 -10.51
N ARG A 49 7.82 -3.23 -10.74
CA ARG A 49 7.16 -2.72 -11.95
C ARG A 49 7.03 -1.20 -11.96
N LEU A 50 6.76 -0.59 -10.81
CA LEU A 50 6.69 0.86 -10.67
C LEU A 50 8.07 1.50 -10.45
N GLN A 51 9.12 0.68 -10.32
CA GLN A 51 10.49 1.12 -10.04
C GLN A 51 10.60 1.97 -8.76
N MET A 52 9.84 1.61 -7.73
CA MET A 52 9.83 2.31 -6.44
C MET A 52 10.85 1.71 -5.47
N ASP A 53 11.31 2.50 -4.51
CA ASP A 53 12.22 2.01 -3.47
C ASP A 53 11.45 1.27 -2.36
N VAL A 54 10.25 1.76 -2.05
CA VAL A 54 9.41 1.26 -0.96
C VAL A 54 7.95 1.18 -1.41
N VAL A 55 7.28 0.07 -1.09
CA VAL A 55 5.84 -0.12 -1.22
C VAL A 55 5.32 -0.72 0.08
N PHE A 56 4.18 -0.23 0.59
CA PHE A 56 3.62 -0.73 1.84
C PHE A 56 2.10 -0.66 1.88
N VAL A 57 1.51 -1.57 2.66
CA VAL A 57 0.14 -1.48 3.17
C VAL A 57 0.19 -0.97 4.60
N SER A 58 -0.59 0.07 4.89
CA SER A 58 -0.78 0.55 6.25
C SER A 58 -2.24 0.47 6.69
N GLU A 59 -2.46 0.14 7.96
CA GLU A 59 -3.76 0.18 8.63
C GLU A 59 -3.89 1.43 9.49
N PHE A 60 -5.10 1.99 9.52
CA PHE A 60 -5.47 3.07 10.44
C PHE A 60 -6.22 2.45 11.62
N VAL A 61 -5.63 2.52 12.81
CA VAL A 61 -6.20 1.90 14.01
C VAL A 61 -5.83 2.72 15.24
N ASN A 62 -6.82 3.02 16.09
CA ASN A 62 -6.63 3.77 17.34
C ASN A 62 -5.86 5.10 17.17
N GLY A 63 -6.16 5.86 16.12
CA GLY A 63 -5.49 7.14 15.82
C GLY A 63 -4.05 7.02 15.33
N ARG A 64 -3.59 5.80 15.00
CA ARG A 64 -2.24 5.51 14.51
C ARG A 64 -2.28 4.95 13.10
N ARG A 65 -1.25 5.26 12.32
CA ARG A 65 -0.89 4.53 11.10
C ARG A 65 0.08 3.42 11.49
N VAL A 66 -0.27 2.16 11.20
CA VAL A 66 0.58 0.98 11.42
C VAL A 66 0.97 0.39 10.08
N PHE A 67 2.26 0.17 9.84
CA PHE A 67 2.69 -0.58 8.65
C PHE A 67 2.40 -2.06 8.83
N ARG A 68 1.51 -2.62 8.00
CA ARG A 68 1.13 -4.04 8.08
C ARG A 68 2.00 -4.90 7.19
N GLN A 69 2.35 -4.38 6.02
CA GLN A 69 3.23 -5.07 5.09
C GLN A 69 4.13 -4.11 4.37
N VAL A 70 5.38 -4.52 4.15
CA VAL A 70 6.41 -3.66 3.58
C VAL A 70 7.26 -4.44 2.58
N ALA A 71 7.35 -3.94 1.35
CA ALA A 71 8.32 -4.37 0.36
C ALA A 71 9.32 -3.23 0.08
N GLN A 72 10.60 -3.48 0.32
CA GLN A 72 11.69 -2.51 0.13
C GLN A 72 12.74 -3.03 -0.86
N ALA A 73 13.45 -2.12 -1.52
CA ALA A 73 14.61 -2.48 -2.34
C ALA A 73 15.74 -3.09 -1.48
N PRO A 74 16.61 -3.93 -2.04
CA PRO A 74 17.73 -4.50 -1.29
C PRO A 74 18.60 -3.42 -0.64
N GLY A 75 18.90 -3.57 0.65
CA GLY A 75 19.67 -2.60 1.43
C GLY A 75 18.86 -1.39 1.93
N VAL A 76 17.58 -1.26 1.57
CA VAL A 76 16.68 -0.25 2.09
C VAL A 76 15.93 -0.81 3.31
N GLY A 77 15.99 -0.08 4.42
CA GLY A 77 15.37 -0.45 5.70
C GLY A 77 14.88 0.79 6.46
N VAL A 78 14.11 1.63 5.79
CA VAL A 78 13.65 2.94 6.32
C VAL A 78 12.33 2.85 7.08
N ILE A 79 11.56 1.78 6.87
CA ILE A 79 10.35 1.44 7.61
C ILE A 79 10.31 -0.06 7.90
N ALA A 80 9.63 -0.46 8.97
CA ALA A 80 9.43 -1.86 9.33
C ALA A 80 7.96 -2.23 9.55
N GLU A 81 7.62 -3.50 9.32
CA GLU A 81 6.30 -4.03 9.69
C GLU A 81 6.08 -3.92 11.20
N GLY A 82 4.87 -3.52 11.60
CA GLY A 82 4.50 -3.24 12.98
C GLY A 82 4.90 -1.85 13.48
N GLU A 83 5.81 -1.15 12.80
CA GLU A 83 6.15 0.23 13.12
C GLU A 83 4.91 1.14 12.94
N SER A 84 4.76 2.12 13.83
CA SER A 84 3.59 2.99 13.84
C SER A 84 3.90 4.44 14.20
N ALA A 85 3.12 5.35 13.65
CA ALA A 85 3.18 6.78 13.98
C ALA A 85 1.77 7.37 14.11
N TRP A 86 1.67 8.61 14.60
CA TRP A 86 0.41 9.33 14.65
C TRP A 86 -0.19 9.47 13.26
N LEU A 87 -1.48 9.17 13.15
CA LEU A 87 -2.16 9.16 11.86
C LEU A 87 -2.20 10.56 11.24
N GLU A 88 -2.48 11.59 12.05
CA GLU A 88 -2.65 12.98 11.63
C GLU A 88 -1.40 13.58 10.96
N GLU A 89 -0.22 13.11 11.36
CA GLU A 89 1.08 13.54 10.83
C GLU A 89 1.44 12.83 9.52
N SER A 90 0.77 11.73 9.20
CA SER A 90 1.11 10.89 8.06
C SER A 90 0.68 11.50 6.71
N TRP A 91 1.52 11.29 5.69
CA TRP A 91 1.14 11.58 4.31
C TRP A 91 -0.06 10.73 3.86
N CYS A 92 -0.17 9.50 4.36
CA CYS A 92 -1.29 8.60 4.10
C CYS A 92 -2.64 9.22 4.48
N GLN A 93 -2.76 9.78 5.69
CA GLN A 93 -3.97 10.47 6.12
C GLN A 93 -4.24 11.72 5.27
N ARG A 94 -3.20 12.49 4.95
CA ARG A 94 -3.36 13.68 4.09
C ARG A 94 -3.89 13.32 2.71
N VAL A 95 -3.52 12.18 2.15
CA VAL A 95 -4.07 11.68 0.88
C VAL A 95 -5.53 11.27 1.03
N VAL A 96 -5.89 10.57 2.10
CA VAL A 96 -7.28 10.18 2.39
C VAL A 96 -8.18 11.40 2.56
N ASP A 97 -7.70 12.44 3.24
CA ASP A 97 -8.42 13.71 3.43
C ASP A 97 -8.43 14.62 2.18
N GLY A 98 -7.74 14.24 1.11
CA GLY A 98 -7.58 15.08 -0.09
C GLY A 98 -6.67 16.30 0.08
N ARG A 99 -5.95 16.41 1.21
CA ARG A 99 -4.97 17.47 1.50
C ARG A 99 -3.64 17.25 0.75
N LEU A 100 -3.38 16.03 0.29
CA LEU A 100 -2.24 15.66 -0.54
C LEU A 100 -2.72 14.89 -1.76
N ARG A 101 -2.06 15.09 -2.91
CA ARG A 101 -2.40 14.37 -4.14
C ARG A 101 -2.06 12.88 -4.01
N GLN A 102 -2.89 12.03 -4.60
CA GLN A 102 -2.63 10.58 -4.69
C GLN A 102 -1.41 10.24 -5.56
N TYR A 103 -1.03 11.13 -6.48
CA TYR A 103 0.15 10.97 -7.32
C TYR A 103 0.98 12.26 -7.29
N ILE A 104 2.22 12.15 -6.85
CA ILE A 104 3.21 13.23 -6.78
C ILE A 104 4.46 12.76 -7.51
N ALA A 105 4.69 13.33 -8.69
CA ALA A 105 5.85 13.02 -9.51
C ALA A 105 7.17 13.43 -8.85
N ASP A 106 7.21 14.62 -8.28
CA ASP A 106 8.36 15.20 -7.61
C ASP A 106 7.86 16.00 -6.40
N ALA A 107 8.10 15.46 -5.21
CA ALA A 107 7.63 16.04 -3.96
C ALA A 107 8.27 17.41 -3.66
N LYS A 108 9.46 17.70 -4.19
CA LYS A 108 10.10 19.02 -4.02
C LYS A 108 9.35 20.10 -4.81
N ARG A 109 8.68 19.71 -5.89
CA ARG A 109 7.91 20.60 -6.78
C ARG A 109 6.43 20.66 -6.46
N ASP A 110 5.91 19.74 -5.65
CA ASP A 110 4.51 19.76 -5.23
C ASP A 110 4.29 20.76 -4.08
N PRO A 111 3.38 21.74 -4.22
CA PRO A 111 3.18 22.78 -3.20
C PRO A 111 2.71 22.26 -1.84
N ALA A 112 1.98 21.13 -1.81
CA ALA A 112 1.47 20.55 -0.58
C ALA A 112 2.49 19.59 0.06
N ALA A 113 3.31 18.89 -0.75
CA ALA A 113 4.30 17.95 -0.28
C ALA A 113 5.62 18.63 0.16
N SER A 114 6.10 19.60 -0.61
CA SER A 114 7.42 20.22 -0.42
C SER A 114 7.66 20.77 1.00
N PRO A 115 6.68 21.47 1.64
CA PRO A 115 6.84 21.95 3.01
C PRO A 115 6.97 20.85 4.06
N LEU A 116 6.46 19.63 3.77
CA LEU A 116 6.44 18.49 4.69
C LEU A 116 7.73 17.67 4.63
N LEU A 117 8.53 17.81 3.58
CA LEU A 117 9.75 17.02 3.37
C LEU A 117 10.78 17.18 4.50
N LYS A 118 10.82 18.36 5.12
CA LYS A 118 11.75 18.68 6.23
C LYS A 118 11.48 17.88 7.51
N ASP A 119 10.26 17.39 7.68
CA ASP A 119 9.81 16.70 8.89
C ASP A 119 9.89 15.17 8.72
N LEU A 120 10.34 14.68 7.56
CA LEU A 120 10.48 13.26 7.28
C LEU A 120 11.85 12.71 7.69
N PRO A 121 11.91 11.48 8.24
CA PRO A 121 13.18 10.85 8.60
C PRO A 121 14.00 10.37 7.39
N PHE A 122 13.42 10.40 6.20
CA PHE A 122 14.06 10.01 4.93
C PHE A 122 13.50 10.86 3.77
N PRO A 123 14.26 11.03 2.68
CA PRO A 123 13.79 11.79 1.53
C PRO A 123 12.64 11.08 0.81
N ILE A 124 11.74 11.85 0.20
CA ILE A 124 10.74 11.34 -0.73
C ILE A 124 10.85 12.14 -2.01
N GLY A 125 11.04 11.44 -3.14
CA GLY A 125 11.09 11.99 -4.49
C GLY A 125 9.73 11.84 -5.17
N THR A 126 9.42 10.64 -5.66
CA THR A 126 8.08 10.31 -6.17
C THR A 126 7.26 9.63 -5.09
N HIS A 127 5.97 9.96 -4.99
CA HIS A 127 5.04 9.36 -4.03
C HIS A 127 3.70 9.07 -4.70
N ILE A 128 3.22 7.84 -4.54
CA ILE A 128 1.89 7.43 -4.99
C ILE A 128 1.19 6.74 -3.83
N SER A 129 -0.04 7.13 -3.55
CA SER A 129 -0.83 6.57 -2.45
C SER A 129 -2.30 6.56 -2.82
N THR A 130 -3.00 5.50 -2.42
CA THR A 130 -4.44 5.39 -2.58
C THR A 130 -5.06 4.74 -1.34
N PRO A 131 -6.30 5.15 -0.96
CA PRO A 131 -7.02 4.51 0.13
C PRO A 131 -7.31 3.03 -0.17
N LEU A 132 -7.27 2.21 0.88
CA LEU A 132 -7.82 0.85 0.93
C LEU A 132 -9.22 0.95 1.50
N VAL A 133 -10.24 0.82 0.65
CA VAL A 133 -11.65 0.99 1.03
C VAL A 133 -12.32 -0.38 1.06
N LEU A 134 -12.90 -0.73 2.22
CA LEU A 134 -13.64 -1.96 2.45
C LEU A 134 -15.02 -1.92 1.77
N SER A 135 -15.72 -3.05 1.68
CA SER A 135 -17.05 -3.09 1.05
C SER A 135 -18.09 -2.27 1.82
N SER A 136 -17.87 -2.07 3.13
CA SER A 136 -18.66 -1.17 3.98
C SER A 136 -18.50 0.32 3.64
N GLY A 137 -17.50 0.69 2.84
CA GLY A 137 -17.09 2.08 2.60
C GLY A 137 -16.10 2.63 3.64
N GLU A 138 -15.75 1.84 4.66
CA GLU A 138 -14.70 2.18 5.63
C GLU A 138 -13.32 2.25 4.96
N VAL A 139 -12.55 3.29 5.29
CA VAL A 139 -11.12 3.35 4.93
C VAL A 139 -10.33 2.53 5.95
N TYR A 140 -9.88 1.34 5.54
CA TYR A 140 -8.99 0.50 6.33
C TYR A 140 -7.62 1.16 6.56
N GLY A 141 -7.15 1.87 5.54
CA GLY A 141 -5.85 2.54 5.52
C GLY A 141 -5.44 2.86 4.09
N THR A 142 -4.17 2.62 3.73
CA THR A 142 -3.65 3.00 2.40
C THR A 142 -2.68 1.96 1.84
N LEU A 143 -2.66 1.85 0.52
CA LEU A 143 -1.56 1.26 -0.24
C LEU A 143 -0.71 2.42 -0.78
N CYS A 144 0.57 2.43 -0.43
CA CYS A 144 1.48 3.52 -0.75
C CYS A 144 2.76 2.99 -1.37
N CYS A 145 3.36 3.77 -2.25
CA CYS A 145 4.72 3.58 -2.70
C CYS A 145 5.45 4.92 -2.82
N PHE A 146 6.76 4.87 -2.63
CA PHE A 146 7.62 6.01 -2.86
C PHE A 146 9.02 5.60 -3.30
N SER A 147 9.71 6.54 -3.94
CA SER A 147 11.13 6.51 -4.24
C SER A 147 11.84 7.63 -3.49
N PHE A 148 13.13 7.47 -3.23
CA PHE A 148 13.97 8.51 -2.61
C PHE A 148 14.28 9.65 -3.59
N GLU A 149 14.34 9.35 -4.89
CA GLU A 149 14.53 10.32 -5.97
C GLU A 149 13.31 10.43 -6.87
N ALA A 150 13.05 11.63 -7.42
CA ALA A 150 11.94 11.82 -8.34
C ALA A 150 12.19 11.07 -9.65
N HIS A 151 11.18 10.34 -10.12
CA HIS A 151 11.23 9.71 -11.44
C HIS A 151 11.29 10.78 -12.53
N GLY A 152 12.29 10.68 -13.42
CA GLY A 152 12.48 11.65 -14.50
C GLY A 152 11.35 11.66 -15.54
N ARG A 153 10.47 10.65 -15.56
CA ARG A 153 9.32 10.53 -16.46
C ARG A 153 8.08 10.05 -15.69
N PRO A 154 7.22 10.97 -15.24
CA PRO A 154 5.99 10.62 -14.53
C PRO A 154 5.03 9.81 -15.43
N ASN A 155 4.57 8.65 -14.96
CA ASN A 155 3.50 7.90 -15.62
C ASN A 155 2.22 7.90 -14.75
N PRO A 156 1.18 8.68 -15.12
CA PRO A 156 -0.08 8.72 -14.38
C PRO A 156 -0.81 7.36 -14.30
N GLU A 157 -0.54 6.43 -15.22
CA GLU A 157 -1.10 5.07 -15.19
C GLU A 157 -0.64 4.29 -13.96
N ASP A 158 0.48 4.66 -13.34
CA ASP A 158 0.97 4.01 -12.13
C ASP A 158 -0.01 4.16 -10.96
N LEU A 159 -0.74 5.28 -10.90
CA LEU A 159 -1.84 5.45 -9.96
C LEU A 159 -3.00 4.50 -10.27
N ALA A 160 -3.31 4.24 -11.54
CA ALA A 160 -4.37 3.32 -11.93
C ALA A 160 -4.04 1.88 -11.51
N LYS A 161 -2.79 1.45 -11.76
CA LYS A 161 -2.28 0.15 -11.29
C LYS A 161 -2.35 0.04 -9.78
N LEU A 162 -1.89 1.07 -9.05
CA LEU A 162 -1.94 1.10 -7.59
C LEU A 162 -3.39 1.00 -7.07
N LYS A 163 -4.34 1.71 -7.70
CA LYS A 163 -5.77 1.66 -7.35
C LYS A 163 -6.37 0.28 -7.58
N LEU A 164 -6.03 -0.39 -8.67
CA LEU A 164 -6.47 -1.76 -8.92
C LEU A 164 -5.94 -2.71 -7.85
N THR A 165 -4.64 -2.65 -7.57
CA THR A 165 -4.01 -3.45 -6.51
C THR A 165 -4.64 -3.17 -5.15
N ALA A 166 -4.93 -1.91 -4.82
CA ALA A 166 -5.58 -1.52 -3.57
C ALA A 166 -6.99 -2.11 -3.44
N ARG A 167 -7.79 -2.12 -4.52
CA ARG A 167 -9.13 -2.73 -4.52
C ARG A 167 -9.06 -4.23 -4.24
N LEU A 168 -8.15 -4.93 -4.91
CA LEU A 168 -7.98 -6.37 -4.72
C LEU A 168 -7.43 -6.71 -3.32
N ALA A 169 -6.49 -5.92 -2.82
CA ALA A 169 -5.95 -6.07 -1.46
C ALA A 169 -7.03 -5.82 -0.39
N ALA A 170 -7.87 -4.79 -0.58
CA ALA A 170 -8.96 -4.47 0.35
C ALA A 170 -9.99 -5.60 0.45
N GLN A 171 -10.39 -6.21 -0.67
CA GLN A 171 -11.29 -7.37 -0.68
C GLN A 171 -10.74 -8.54 0.15
N ARG A 172 -9.43 -8.73 0.15
CA ARG A 172 -8.76 -9.83 0.85
C ARG A 172 -8.51 -9.54 2.33
N LEU A 173 -8.17 -8.29 2.66
CA LEU A 173 -8.14 -7.82 4.05
C LEU A 173 -9.53 -7.94 4.71
N GLU A 174 -10.60 -7.77 3.95
CA GLU A 174 -11.97 -7.92 4.45
C GLU A 174 -12.30 -9.38 4.81
N THR A 175 -11.92 -10.35 3.97
CA THR A 175 -12.06 -11.79 4.28
C THR A 175 -11.38 -12.14 5.60
N ARG A 176 -10.19 -11.59 5.87
CA ARG A 176 -9.48 -11.74 7.15
C ARG A 176 -10.25 -11.16 8.34
N ARG A 177 -10.80 -9.94 8.21
CA ARG A 177 -11.60 -9.30 9.27
C ARG A 177 -12.88 -10.09 9.58
N GLN A 178 -13.50 -10.69 8.57
CA GLN A 178 -14.71 -11.51 8.78
C GLN A 178 -14.40 -12.85 9.47
N ALA A 179 -13.23 -13.44 9.22
CA ALA A 179 -12.77 -14.67 9.89
C ALA A 179 -12.35 -14.44 11.36
N ARG A 180 -12.03 -13.20 11.74
CA ARG A 180 -11.68 -12.82 13.11
C ARG A 180 -12.70 -11.81 13.65
N PRO A 181 -13.78 -12.25 14.33
CA PRO A 181 -14.68 -11.30 14.97
C PRO A 181 -13.89 -10.42 15.95
N MET A 182 -14.14 -9.11 15.93
CA MET A 182 -13.69 -8.22 17.00
C MET A 182 -14.11 -8.85 18.34
N PRO A 183 -13.22 -8.97 19.35
CA PRO A 183 -13.69 -9.31 20.68
C PRO A 183 -14.71 -8.24 21.10
N ALA A 184 -15.95 -8.67 21.30
CA ALA A 184 -17.01 -7.83 21.82
C ALA A 184 -16.65 -7.43 23.26
N SER A 185 -16.75 -6.12 23.53
CA SER A 185 -16.60 -5.45 24.83
C SER A 185 -15.19 -5.38 25.44
N VAL A 186 -14.79 -4.14 25.73
CA VAL A 186 -13.70 -3.80 26.65
C VAL A 186 -14.18 -4.15 28.07
N PRO A 187 -13.44 -4.91 28.89
CA PRO A 187 -13.81 -5.13 30.28
C PRO A 187 -13.84 -3.81 31.04
N ASP A 188 -14.96 -3.54 31.71
CA ASP A 188 -15.16 -2.40 32.60
C ASP A 188 -14.19 -2.54 33.78
N TRP A 189 -13.11 -1.77 33.75
CA TRP A 189 -12.13 -1.73 34.84
C TRP A 189 -12.65 -0.75 35.89
N THR A 190 -13.55 -1.23 36.75
CA THR A 190 -13.87 -0.50 37.98
C THR A 190 -12.59 -0.37 38.83
N LEU A 191 -12.01 0.84 38.84
CA LEU A 191 -10.99 1.27 39.79
C LEU A 191 -11.47 1.02 41.21
N LYS A 192 -10.89 0.04 41.90
CA LYS A 192 -10.95 -0.01 43.36
C LYS A 192 -10.02 1.06 43.91
N SER A 193 -10.60 2.19 44.29
CA SER A 193 -9.94 3.21 45.12
C SER A 193 -9.53 2.59 46.46
N ARG A 194 -8.24 2.71 46.80
CA ARG A 194 -7.74 2.56 48.18
C ARG A 194 -7.77 3.90 48.87
#